data_AF-W9DA81-F1
#
_entry.id   AF-W9DA81-F1
#
_cell.length_a   1.000
_cell.length_b   1.000
_cell.length_c   1.000
_cell.angle_alpha   90.00
_cell.angle_beta   90.00
_cell.angle_gamma   90.00
#
_symmetry.space_group_name_H-M   'P 1'
#
loop_
_entity.id
_entity.type
_entity.pdbx_description
1 polymer ?
#
loop_
_entity_poly.entity_id
_entity_poly.type
_entity_poly.pdbx_seq_one_letter_code
_entity_poly.pdbx_strand_id
1 'polypeptide(L)'
;MPAGLEPLPDYLADRGQPQSTLRWLSKPTTSALLGSLALIDEPLSHSALDQCPPSWGRHHLREVLIDAELLPARDEPIERLGTWITETAAALPAHQSALIGPYGHWAILRRARRRSRRRRFTHAAADAARNRIRTAITLLDHLDENEWTISDLTQSKLDAWTDGQRRRTNNIAGFIGWLTQRGLAQNLSITRYTYPPPSQTGDEHDHHRTIAALLSGDTPADLPTRVAGLLVLLYGARLSQLQNLTTSSLKRRKTRRYITLARHPIELPDRLADLIDVLARQATNNPNAYTRDGRGHYLLPGSRAHHPLHPTTLSRKLTAAGVPSRISRNHALLALGTDLPAAVLATQLGLSTATTTGWAKLAQRDYTAYLHSRE
;
A
#
# COMPACT_ATOMS: atom_id res chain seq x y z
N MET A 1 28.84 -20.55 13.62
CA MET A 1 27.52 -19.95 13.31
C MET A 1 27.05 -19.27 14.57
N PRO A 2 26.55 -18.02 14.53
CA PRO A 2 25.93 -17.43 15.71
C PRO A 2 24.73 -18.27 16.13
N ALA A 3 24.47 -18.38 17.43
CA ALA A 3 23.36 -19.15 17.97
C ALA A 3 22.03 -18.66 17.37
N GLY A 4 21.28 -19.56 16.73
CA GLY A 4 19.97 -19.31 16.13
C GLY A 4 19.94 -19.22 14.59
N LEU A 5 21.09 -19.29 13.90
CA LEU A 5 21.14 -19.36 12.42
C LEU A 5 21.30 -20.79 11.87
N GLU A 6 21.44 -21.79 12.74
CA GLU A 6 21.65 -23.19 12.37
C GLU A 6 20.56 -23.75 11.43
N PRO A 7 19.26 -23.43 11.59
CA PRO A 7 18.21 -23.97 10.72
C PRO A 7 18.11 -23.26 9.35
N LEU A 8 18.82 -22.15 9.15
CA LEU A 8 18.67 -21.33 7.95
C LEU A 8 19.08 -22.05 6.65
N PRO A 9 20.19 -22.83 6.58
CA PRO A 9 20.55 -23.56 5.38
C PRO A 9 19.47 -24.55 4.92
N ASP A 10 18.89 -25.31 5.86
CA ASP A 10 17.85 -26.29 5.58
C ASP A 10 16.58 -25.61 5.06
N TYR A 11 16.14 -24.54 5.73
CA TYR A 11 15.02 -23.72 5.26
C TYR A 11 15.26 -23.17 3.83
N LEU A 12 16.47 -22.72 3.54
CA LEU A 12 16.84 -22.17 2.23
C LEU A 12 16.89 -23.24 1.13
N ALA A 13 17.14 -24.50 1.47
CA ALA A 13 17.03 -25.63 0.57
C ALA A 13 15.56 -25.99 0.31
N ASP A 14 14.73 -26.02 1.35
CA ASP A 14 13.35 -26.52 1.30
C ASP A 14 12.33 -25.52 0.71
N ARG A 15 12.65 -24.21 0.71
CA ARG A 15 11.76 -23.15 0.18
C ARG A 15 11.44 -23.23 -1.32
N GLY A 16 11.97 -24.20 -2.06
CA GLY A 16 11.59 -24.47 -3.46
C GLY A 16 12.02 -23.41 -4.48
N GLN A 17 13.03 -22.59 -4.18
CA GLN A 17 13.53 -21.51 -5.07
C GLN A 17 15.06 -21.54 -5.27
N PRO A 18 15.66 -22.68 -5.65
CA PRO A 18 17.11 -22.89 -5.58
C PRO A 18 17.92 -21.86 -6.38
N GLN A 19 17.53 -21.55 -7.62
CA GLN A 19 18.24 -20.57 -8.45
C GLN A 19 18.20 -19.14 -7.88
N SER A 20 17.05 -18.74 -7.32
CA SER A 20 16.91 -17.40 -6.72
C SER A 20 17.68 -17.30 -5.41
N THR A 21 17.65 -18.36 -4.59
CA THR A 21 18.42 -18.45 -3.36
C THR A 21 19.93 -18.39 -3.63
N LEU A 22 20.43 -19.21 -4.56
CA LEU A 22 21.85 -19.20 -4.94
C LEU A 22 22.30 -17.85 -5.49
N ARG A 23 21.48 -17.23 -6.36
CA ARG A 23 21.76 -15.88 -6.89
C ARG A 23 21.78 -14.80 -5.81
N TRP A 24 20.98 -14.95 -4.76
CA TRP A 24 21.00 -14.03 -3.64
C TRP A 24 22.24 -14.23 -2.77
N LEU A 25 22.55 -15.47 -2.39
CA LEU A 25 23.73 -15.82 -1.58
C LEU A 25 25.05 -15.46 -2.24
N SER A 26 25.13 -15.52 -3.57
CA SER A 26 26.36 -15.17 -4.32
C SER A 26 26.66 -13.66 -4.38
N LYS A 27 25.76 -12.79 -3.89
CA LYS A 27 26.00 -11.34 -3.91
C LYS A 27 27.02 -10.95 -2.83
N PRO A 28 28.05 -10.15 -3.15
CA PRO A 28 29.04 -9.68 -2.17
C PRO A 28 28.40 -8.97 -0.97
N THR A 29 27.35 -8.18 -1.22
CA THR A 29 26.60 -7.46 -0.17
C THR A 29 25.86 -8.40 0.78
N THR A 30 25.42 -9.57 0.32
CA THR A 30 24.74 -10.57 1.15
C THR A 30 25.75 -11.35 1.98
N SER A 31 26.88 -11.74 1.37
CA SER A 31 27.98 -12.39 2.08
C SER A 31 28.54 -11.50 3.20
N ALA A 32 28.81 -10.22 2.91
CA ALA A 32 29.26 -9.25 3.89
C ALA A 32 28.26 -9.07 5.04
N LEU A 33 26.97 -8.99 4.73
CA LEU A 33 25.90 -8.88 5.74
C LEU A 33 25.83 -10.11 6.66
N LEU A 34 25.87 -11.32 6.09
CA LEU A 34 25.87 -12.56 6.86
C LEU A 34 27.14 -12.67 7.73
N GLY A 35 28.29 -12.24 7.20
CA GLY A 35 29.54 -12.14 7.95
C GLY A 35 29.44 -11.16 9.12
N SER A 36 28.93 -9.94 8.90
CA SER A 36 28.69 -8.98 9.97
C SER A 36 27.73 -9.50 11.03
N LEU A 37 26.67 -10.21 10.63
CA LEU A 37 25.72 -10.82 11.57
C LEU A 37 26.38 -11.94 12.39
N ALA A 38 27.28 -12.71 11.79
CA ALA A 38 28.03 -13.77 12.48
C ALA A 38 29.04 -13.27 13.51
N LEU A 39 29.43 -11.99 13.44
CA LEU A 39 30.35 -11.34 14.38
C LEU A 39 29.64 -10.70 15.58
N ILE A 40 28.30 -10.64 15.57
CA ILE A 40 27.54 -10.09 16.69
C ILE A 40 27.42 -11.16 17.79
N ASP A 41 27.96 -10.86 18.96
CA ASP A 41 27.97 -11.76 20.14
C ASP A 41 26.64 -11.73 20.93
N GLU A 42 25.56 -11.26 20.30
CA GLU A 42 24.21 -11.22 20.86
C GLU A 42 23.32 -12.31 20.23
N PRO A 43 22.33 -12.84 20.97
CA PRO A 43 21.33 -13.73 20.39
C PRO A 43 20.64 -13.10 19.18
N LEU A 44 20.32 -13.94 18.18
CA LEU A 44 19.64 -13.51 16.96
C LEU A 44 18.36 -12.74 17.30
N SER A 45 18.35 -11.46 16.97
CA SER A 45 17.27 -10.55 17.30
C SER A 45 17.12 -9.49 16.21
N HIS A 46 15.97 -8.81 16.22
CA HIS A 46 15.75 -7.68 15.32
C HIS A 46 16.78 -6.56 15.52
N SER A 47 17.17 -6.32 16.77
CA SER A 47 18.18 -5.33 17.16
C SER A 47 19.57 -5.71 16.68
N ALA A 48 19.99 -6.97 16.85
CA ALA A 48 21.27 -7.45 16.32
C ALA A 48 21.36 -7.20 14.80
N LEU A 49 20.31 -7.54 14.05
CA LEU A 49 20.27 -7.28 12.61
C LEU A 49 20.26 -5.76 12.28
N ASP A 50 19.69 -4.91 13.14
CA ASP A 50 19.70 -3.46 12.96
C ASP A 50 21.10 -2.83 13.19
N GLN A 51 22.05 -3.53 13.85
CA GLN A 51 23.45 -3.11 13.97
C GLN A 51 24.23 -3.26 12.64
N CYS A 52 23.78 -4.12 11.74
CA CYS A 52 24.41 -4.27 10.43
C CYS A 52 24.15 -3.04 9.54
N PRO A 53 25.06 -2.70 8.60
CA PRO A 53 24.91 -1.56 7.70
C PRO A 53 23.57 -1.54 6.96
N PRO A 54 22.93 -0.36 6.82
CA PRO A 54 21.66 -0.24 6.13
C PRO A 54 21.78 -0.65 4.66
N SER A 55 20.98 -1.63 4.27
CA SER A 55 20.91 -2.08 2.88
C SER A 55 19.58 -2.77 2.57
N TRP A 56 19.24 -2.85 1.28
CA TRP A 56 18.13 -3.69 0.84
C TRP A 56 18.35 -5.18 1.20
N GLY A 57 19.61 -5.62 1.22
CA GLY A 57 20.00 -6.96 1.67
C GLY A 57 19.59 -7.23 3.11
N ARG A 58 19.81 -6.28 4.03
CA ARG A 58 19.39 -6.36 5.44
C ARG A 58 17.89 -6.59 5.57
N HIS A 59 17.09 -5.89 4.76
CA HIS A 59 15.63 -6.04 4.76
C HIS A 59 15.19 -7.40 4.23
N HIS A 60 15.81 -7.89 3.15
CA HIS A 60 15.49 -9.20 2.62
C HIS A 60 15.89 -10.32 3.59
N LEU A 61 17.08 -10.22 4.20
CA LEU A 61 17.53 -11.17 5.21
C LEU A 61 16.57 -11.21 6.40
N ARG A 62 16.11 -10.05 6.90
CA ARG A 62 15.08 -10.01 7.94
C ARG A 62 13.82 -10.76 7.54
N GLU A 63 13.30 -10.52 6.34
CA GLU A 63 12.11 -11.23 5.84
C GLU A 63 12.33 -12.75 5.82
N VAL A 64 13.48 -13.20 5.30
CA VAL A 64 13.86 -14.63 5.28
C VAL A 64 13.93 -15.21 6.69
N LEU A 65 14.54 -14.51 7.65
CA LEU A 65 14.66 -14.99 9.03
C LEU A 65 13.30 -15.06 9.74
N ILE A 66 12.36 -14.14 9.45
CA ILE A 66 11.00 -14.26 9.99
C ILE A 66 10.24 -15.38 9.25
N ASP A 67 10.48 -15.60 7.95
CA ASP A 67 9.82 -16.69 7.19
C ASP A 67 10.31 -18.06 7.66
N ALA A 68 11.58 -18.17 8.06
CA ALA A 68 12.18 -19.35 8.68
C ALA A 68 11.85 -19.51 10.17
N GLU A 69 10.99 -18.65 10.73
CA GLU A 69 10.62 -18.63 12.16
C GLU A 69 11.80 -18.39 13.13
N LEU A 70 12.95 -17.93 12.62
CA LEU A 70 14.14 -17.57 13.40
C LEU A 70 14.03 -16.18 14.04
N LEU A 71 13.13 -15.33 13.54
CA LEU A 71 12.78 -14.05 14.13
C LEU A 71 11.26 -13.91 14.30
N PRO A 72 10.77 -13.26 15.38
CA PRO A 72 9.35 -13.04 15.56
C PRO A 72 8.80 -12.08 14.48
N ALA A 73 7.54 -12.28 14.12
CA ALA A 73 6.86 -11.39 13.18
C ALA A 73 6.84 -9.94 13.68
N ARG A 74 7.24 -9.01 12.80
CA ARG A 74 7.35 -7.57 13.07
C ARG A 74 6.46 -6.79 12.10
N ASP A 75 5.81 -5.71 12.54
CA ASP A 75 5.10 -4.78 11.64
C ASP A 75 6.13 -3.97 10.84
N GLU A 76 6.70 -4.62 9.84
CA GLU A 76 7.87 -4.15 9.13
C GLU A 76 7.68 -2.76 8.49
N PRO A 77 6.51 -2.39 7.91
CA PRO A 77 6.29 -1.04 7.39
C PRO A 77 6.41 0.09 8.43
N ILE A 78 6.04 -0.16 9.70
CA ILE A 78 6.12 0.89 10.74
C ILE A 78 7.49 0.92 11.40
N GLU A 79 8.07 -0.24 11.63
CA GLU A 79 9.38 -0.36 12.25
C GLU A 79 10.47 0.16 11.31
N ARG A 80 10.42 -0.19 10.00
CA ARG A 80 11.28 0.40 8.97
C ARG A 80 11.14 1.91 8.88
N LEU A 81 9.96 2.47 9.15
CA LEU A 81 9.77 3.92 9.11
C LEU A 81 10.59 4.60 10.21
N GLY A 82 10.66 4.01 11.41
CA GLY A 82 11.49 4.53 12.51
C GLY A 82 12.97 4.55 12.16
N THR A 83 13.52 3.39 11.78
CA THR A 83 14.93 3.27 11.36
C THR A 83 15.27 4.22 10.22
N TRP A 84 14.42 4.30 9.20
CA TRP A 84 14.61 5.21 8.07
C TRP A 84 14.62 6.69 8.49
N ILE A 85 13.78 7.10 9.45
CA ILE A 85 13.78 8.48 9.96
C ILE A 85 15.13 8.79 10.61
N THR A 86 15.63 7.90 11.47
CA THR A 86 16.91 8.07 12.16
C THR A 86 18.07 8.18 11.17
N GLU A 87 18.16 7.24 10.24
CA GLU A 87 19.20 7.21 9.21
C GLU A 87 19.14 8.45 8.31
N THR A 88 17.93 8.84 7.88
CA THR A 88 17.75 10.03 7.05
C THR A 88 18.14 11.30 7.80
N ALA A 89 17.77 11.44 9.06
CA ALA A 89 18.13 12.63 9.85
C ALA A 89 19.63 12.69 10.13
N ALA A 90 20.30 11.55 10.37
CA ALA A 90 21.74 11.49 10.63
C ALA A 90 22.59 11.88 9.42
N ALA A 91 22.06 11.72 8.20
CA ALA A 91 22.75 12.09 6.96
C ALA A 91 22.59 13.59 6.58
N LEU A 92 21.79 14.36 7.31
CA LEU A 92 21.54 15.78 7.03
C LEU A 92 22.50 16.69 7.81
N PRO A 93 22.73 17.93 7.34
CA PRO A 93 23.40 18.96 8.13
C PRO A 93 22.77 19.15 9.51
N ALA A 94 23.58 19.54 10.50
CA ALA A 94 23.16 19.57 11.91
C ALA A 94 21.88 20.40 12.15
N HIS A 95 21.75 21.55 11.50
CA HIS A 95 20.57 22.42 11.63
C HIS A 95 19.31 21.80 11.04
N GLN A 96 19.41 21.09 9.92
CA GLN A 96 18.28 20.35 9.34
C GLN A 96 17.94 19.10 10.16
N SER A 97 18.95 18.35 10.62
CA SER A 97 18.80 17.14 11.43
C SER A 97 18.03 17.41 12.73
N ALA A 98 18.34 18.53 13.38
CA ALA A 98 17.67 19.01 14.59
C ALA A 98 16.15 19.24 14.41
N LEU A 99 15.68 19.46 13.18
CA LEU A 99 14.26 19.62 12.85
C LEU A 99 13.64 18.31 12.38
N ILE A 100 14.29 17.63 11.42
CA ILE A 100 13.76 16.44 10.75
C ILE A 100 13.66 15.24 11.69
N GLY A 101 14.65 15.03 12.56
CA GLY A 101 14.62 13.94 13.54
C GLY A 101 13.39 14.02 14.47
N PRO A 102 13.20 15.14 15.20
CA PRO A 102 12.04 15.33 16.07
C PRO A 102 10.70 15.36 15.31
N TYR A 103 10.62 15.99 14.14
CA TYR A 103 9.41 15.98 13.33
C TYR A 103 9.02 14.56 12.90
N GLY A 104 9.99 13.81 12.36
CA GLY A 104 9.80 12.43 11.93
C GLY A 104 9.33 11.54 13.08
N HIS A 105 9.98 11.60 14.24
CA HIS A 105 9.61 10.74 15.36
C HIS A 105 8.28 11.16 16.03
N TRP A 106 8.10 12.45 16.33
CA TRP A 106 7.00 12.87 17.21
C TRP A 106 5.73 13.21 16.44
N ALA A 107 5.84 13.73 15.22
CA ALA A 107 4.66 14.09 14.41
C ALA A 107 4.25 12.96 13.44
N ILE A 108 5.22 12.28 12.82
CA ILE A 108 4.95 11.27 11.79
C ILE A 108 4.85 9.87 12.42
N LEU A 109 5.92 9.37 13.05
CA LEU A 109 5.99 8.01 13.58
C LEU A 109 4.99 7.77 14.71
N ARG A 110 4.84 8.71 15.66
CA ARG A 110 3.81 8.62 16.72
C ARG A 110 2.40 8.46 16.14
N ARG A 111 2.04 9.22 15.10
CA ARG A 111 0.75 9.11 14.42
C ARG A 111 0.62 7.80 13.65
N ALA A 112 1.69 7.33 13.02
CA ALA A 112 1.74 6.01 12.39
C ALA A 112 1.48 4.90 13.41
N ARG A 113 2.14 4.95 14.59
CA ARG A 113 2.01 3.93 15.66
C ARG A 113 0.59 3.89 16.21
N ARG A 114 -0.01 5.06 16.47
CA ARG A 114 -1.43 5.15 16.87
C ARG A 114 -2.37 4.56 15.83
N ARG A 115 -2.06 4.72 14.54
CA ARG A 115 -2.86 4.17 13.45
C ARG A 115 -2.67 2.65 13.30
N SER A 116 -1.45 2.14 13.42
CA SER A 116 -1.15 0.70 13.38
C SER A 116 -1.96 -0.07 14.44
N ARG A 117 -2.07 0.48 15.66
CA ARG A 117 -2.89 -0.10 16.74
C ARG A 117 -4.38 -0.28 16.40
N ARG A 118 -4.93 0.50 15.47
CA ARG A 118 -6.35 0.41 15.07
C ARG A 118 -6.56 -0.38 13.79
N ARG A 119 -5.55 -0.47 12.94
CA ARG A 119 -5.59 -1.11 11.62
C ARG A 119 -4.17 -1.35 11.11
N ARG A 120 -3.97 -2.40 10.33
CA ARG A 120 -2.68 -2.71 9.69
C ARG A 120 -2.06 -1.48 9.03
N PHE A 121 -0.78 -1.22 9.33
CA PHE A 121 -0.01 -0.16 8.67
C PHE A 121 0.55 -0.69 7.35
N THR A 122 0.22 -0.01 6.25
CA THR A 122 0.55 -0.49 4.90
C THR A 122 1.82 0.14 4.36
N HIS A 123 2.54 -0.52 3.44
CA HIS A 123 3.68 0.06 2.72
C HIS A 123 3.35 1.42 2.09
N ALA A 124 2.20 1.57 1.44
CA ALA A 124 1.77 2.85 0.88
C ALA A 124 1.63 3.98 1.93
N ALA A 125 1.27 3.63 3.18
CA ALA A 125 1.20 4.59 4.27
C ALA A 125 2.60 4.97 4.78
N ALA A 126 3.55 4.04 4.78
CA ALA A 126 4.96 4.30 5.05
C ALA A 126 5.56 5.20 3.96
N ASP A 127 5.29 4.95 2.68
CA ASP A 127 5.79 5.78 1.58
C ASP A 127 5.19 7.19 1.61
N ALA A 128 3.89 7.32 1.93
CA ALA A 128 3.29 8.63 2.16
C ALA A 128 3.93 9.38 3.34
N ALA A 129 4.32 8.67 4.40
CA ALA A 129 5.06 9.25 5.53
C ALA A 129 6.47 9.71 5.12
N ARG A 130 7.20 8.88 4.37
CA ARG A 130 8.52 9.23 3.82
C ARG A 130 8.45 10.45 2.90
N ASN A 131 7.44 10.50 2.03
CA ASN A 131 7.27 11.63 1.11
C ASN A 131 7.01 12.95 1.84
N ARG A 132 6.29 12.95 2.97
CA ARG A 132 6.15 14.17 3.80
C ARG A 132 7.47 14.64 4.38
N ILE A 133 8.32 13.71 4.80
CA ILE A 133 9.65 14.02 5.35
C ILE A 133 10.57 14.51 4.23
N ARG A 134 10.59 13.84 3.07
CA ARG A 134 11.34 14.30 1.89
C ARG A 134 10.91 15.69 1.45
N THR A 135 9.60 15.97 1.39
CA THR A 135 9.10 17.31 1.06
C THR A 135 9.52 18.36 2.09
N ALA A 136 9.63 18.00 3.38
CA ALA A 136 10.18 18.89 4.40
C ALA A 136 11.67 19.15 4.19
N ILE A 137 12.46 18.12 3.90
CA ILE A 137 13.90 18.26 3.57
C ILE A 137 14.07 19.17 2.35
N THR A 138 13.32 18.97 1.27
CA THR A 138 13.37 19.84 0.08
C THR A 138 13.02 21.30 0.38
N LEU A 139 12.18 21.58 1.38
CA LEU A 139 11.95 22.96 1.83
C LEU A 139 13.19 23.51 2.55
N LEU A 140 13.82 22.71 3.42
CA LEU A 140 15.03 23.12 4.14
C LEU A 140 16.20 23.35 3.17
N ASP A 141 16.39 22.47 2.19
CA ASP A 141 17.39 22.66 1.14
C ASP A 141 17.17 23.96 0.38
N HIS A 142 15.92 24.27 0.04
CA HIS A 142 15.57 25.54 -0.63
C HIS A 142 15.84 26.77 0.26
N LEU A 143 15.65 26.66 1.57
CA LEU A 143 16.00 27.73 2.49
C LEU A 143 17.52 27.94 2.52
N ASP A 144 18.29 26.85 2.61
CA ASP A 144 19.76 26.90 2.60
C ASP A 144 20.29 27.49 1.28
N GLU A 145 19.72 27.10 0.13
CA GLU A 145 20.05 27.64 -1.20
C GLU A 145 19.82 29.16 -1.32
N ASN A 146 18.89 29.72 -0.54
CA ASN A 146 18.56 31.15 -0.52
C ASN A 146 19.14 31.87 0.71
N GLU A 147 20.01 31.19 1.48
CA GLU A 147 20.62 31.71 2.72
C GLU A 147 19.58 32.17 3.75
N TRP A 148 18.43 31.50 3.79
CA TRP A 148 17.36 31.77 4.74
C TRP A 148 17.30 30.73 5.85
N THR A 149 16.86 31.15 7.02
CA THR A 149 16.52 30.24 8.11
C THR A 149 15.01 29.98 8.17
N ILE A 150 14.60 29.06 9.05
CA ILE A 150 13.17 28.81 9.32
C ILE A 150 12.47 30.06 9.87
N SER A 151 13.19 30.91 10.62
CA SER A 151 12.64 32.16 11.15
C SER A 151 12.34 33.18 10.04
N ASP A 152 13.03 33.09 8.91
CA ASP A 152 12.86 33.97 7.75
C ASP A 152 11.74 33.50 6.81
N LEU A 153 11.12 32.35 7.09
CA LEU A 153 10.04 31.77 6.30
C LEU A 153 8.74 32.55 6.55
N THR A 154 8.36 33.38 5.58
CA THR A 154 7.08 34.10 5.57
C THR A 154 6.01 33.32 4.78
N GLN A 155 4.74 33.69 4.95
CA GLN A 155 3.65 33.10 4.18
C GLN A 155 3.88 33.25 2.66
N SER A 156 4.32 34.42 2.20
CA SER A 156 4.59 34.67 0.79
C SER A 156 5.70 33.77 0.22
N LYS A 157 6.78 33.54 0.98
CA LYS A 157 7.86 32.63 0.57
C LYS A 157 7.38 31.18 0.51
N LEU A 158 6.59 30.77 1.51
CA LEU A 158 5.99 29.44 1.55
C LEU A 158 5.04 29.21 0.37
N ASP A 159 4.17 30.18 0.08
CA ASP A 159 3.22 30.10 -1.03
C ASP A 159 3.95 30.02 -2.37
N ALA A 160 4.95 30.88 -2.58
CA ALA A 160 5.83 30.85 -3.76
C ALA A 160 6.54 29.50 -3.91
N TRP A 161 7.09 28.95 -2.83
CA TRP A 161 7.72 27.63 -2.86
C TRP A 161 6.74 26.50 -3.15
N THR A 162 5.49 26.60 -2.68
CA THR A 162 4.47 25.60 -3.03
C THR A 162 3.98 25.68 -4.46
N ASP A 163 4.03 26.87 -5.08
CA ASP A 163 3.69 27.13 -6.49
C ASP A 163 2.33 26.55 -6.91
N GLY A 164 1.33 26.59 -6.01
CA GLY A 164 0.01 25.98 -6.25
C GLY A 164 0.02 24.44 -6.43
N GLN A 165 1.17 23.77 -6.28
CA GLN A 165 1.32 22.34 -6.48
C GLN A 165 0.67 21.56 -5.34
N ARG A 166 -0.57 21.10 -5.57
CA ARG A 166 -1.44 20.43 -4.60
C ARG A 166 -0.75 19.33 -3.80
N ARG A 167 0.09 18.51 -4.45
CA ARG A 167 0.82 17.41 -3.78
C ARG A 167 1.89 17.95 -2.81
N ARG A 168 2.64 18.97 -3.22
CA ARG A 168 3.68 19.63 -2.41
C ARG A 168 3.03 20.29 -1.19
N THR A 169 1.98 21.09 -1.41
CA THR A 169 1.20 21.74 -0.34
C THR A 169 0.63 20.73 0.67
N ASN A 170 0.04 19.63 0.19
CA ASN A 170 -0.53 18.61 1.08
C ASN A 170 0.53 17.85 1.89
N ASN A 171 1.72 17.62 1.32
CA ASN A 171 2.81 16.95 2.01
C ASN A 171 3.47 17.86 3.06
N ILE A 172 3.66 19.15 2.75
CA ILE A 172 4.34 20.11 3.63
C ILE A 172 3.45 20.63 4.78
N ALA A 173 2.12 20.60 4.61
CA ALA A 173 1.16 21.06 5.62
C ALA A 173 1.40 20.48 7.03
N GLY A 174 1.82 19.22 7.11
CA GLY A 174 2.11 18.58 8.40
C GLY A 174 3.34 19.12 9.11
N PHE A 175 4.34 19.55 8.34
CA PHE A 175 5.60 20.09 8.85
C PHE A 175 5.43 21.54 9.30
N ILE A 176 4.79 22.38 8.49
CA ILE A 176 4.50 23.78 8.87
C ILE A 176 3.60 23.85 10.12
N GLY A 177 2.57 22.99 10.20
CA GLY A 177 1.75 22.89 11.40
C GLY A 177 2.54 22.42 12.65
N TRP A 178 3.63 21.68 12.46
CA TRP A 178 4.49 21.25 13.57
C TRP A 178 5.49 22.35 13.98
N LEU A 179 6.04 23.10 13.02
CA LEU A 179 6.92 24.24 13.29
C LEU A 179 6.18 25.34 14.06
N THR A 180 4.98 25.69 13.60
CA THR A 180 4.10 26.68 14.25
C THR A 180 3.68 26.26 15.65
N GLN A 181 3.29 24.99 15.84
CA GLN A 181 2.95 24.46 17.17
C GLN A 181 4.13 24.52 18.16
N ARG A 182 5.38 24.53 17.67
CA ARG A 182 6.59 24.67 18.49
C ARG A 182 7.09 26.10 18.64
N GLY A 183 6.43 27.07 18.01
CA GLY A 183 6.90 28.47 17.99
C GLY A 183 8.18 28.70 17.17
N LEU A 184 8.58 27.74 16.32
CA LEU A 184 9.78 27.86 15.47
C LEU A 184 9.53 28.71 14.23
N ALA A 185 8.28 28.79 13.78
CA ALA A 185 7.84 29.68 12.72
C ALA A 185 6.52 30.32 13.14
N GLN A 186 6.29 31.57 12.77
CA GLN A 186 5.11 32.34 13.16
C GLN A 186 4.30 32.74 11.92
N ASN A 187 2.99 32.92 12.09
CA ASN A 187 2.09 33.44 11.06
C ASN A 187 2.06 32.66 9.74
N LEU A 188 2.31 31.35 9.79
CA LEU A 188 2.19 30.46 8.64
C LEU A 188 0.89 29.64 8.69
N SER A 189 0.15 29.64 7.59
CA SER A 189 -1.04 28.84 7.39
C SER A 189 -0.92 28.02 6.12
N ILE A 190 -1.31 26.74 6.20
CA ILE A 190 -1.49 25.89 5.01
C ILE A 190 -2.87 25.27 5.05
N THR A 191 -3.70 25.69 4.09
CA THR A 191 -4.94 24.99 3.77
C THR A 191 -4.63 23.80 2.86
N ARG A 192 -4.97 22.59 3.33
CA ARG A 192 -4.82 21.39 2.49
C ARG A 192 -5.79 21.42 1.33
N TYR A 193 -5.28 21.11 0.14
CA TYR A 193 -6.14 20.92 -1.03
C TYR A 193 -7.00 19.67 -0.85
N THR A 194 -8.31 19.87 -0.83
CA THR A 194 -9.27 18.79 -1.02
C THR A 194 -9.21 18.38 -2.49
N TYR A 195 -9.03 17.09 -2.76
CA TYR A 195 -9.08 16.60 -4.14
C TYR A 195 -10.49 16.81 -4.69
N PRO A 196 -10.64 17.40 -5.91
CA PRO A 196 -11.93 17.51 -6.54
C PRO A 196 -12.52 16.10 -6.80
N PRO A 197 -13.84 15.98 -6.99
CA PRO A 197 -14.45 14.74 -7.45
C PRO A 197 -13.74 14.24 -8.72
N PRO A 198 -13.69 12.93 -8.96
CA PRO A 198 -13.03 12.41 -10.13
C PRO A 198 -13.70 12.93 -11.41
N SER A 199 -12.90 13.59 -12.25
CA SER A 199 -13.33 14.15 -13.55
C SER A 199 -13.30 13.15 -14.70
N GLN A 200 -12.80 11.94 -14.46
CA GLN A 200 -12.73 10.86 -15.44
C GLN A 200 -13.43 9.63 -14.89
N THR A 201 -14.51 9.30 -15.56
CA THR A 201 -15.29 8.07 -15.44
C THR A 201 -15.04 7.32 -16.76
N GLY A 202 -14.84 6.00 -16.71
CA GLY A 202 -14.67 5.22 -17.93
C GLY A 202 -15.94 5.26 -18.78
N ASP A 203 -15.83 4.94 -20.06
CA ASP A 203 -17.00 4.74 -20.93
C ASP A 203 -17.78 3.46 -20.52
N GLU A 204 -19.10 3.51 -20.57
CA GLU A 204 -19.99 2.40 -20.17
C GLU A 204 -19.91 1.22 -21.14
N HIS A 205 -19.79 1.51 -22.45
CA HIS A 205 -19.66 0.47 -23.45
C HIS A 205 -18.33 -0.28 -23.30
N ASP A 206 -17.24 0.46 -23.09
CA ASP A 206 -15.94 -0.10 -22.74
C ASP A 206 -15.96 -0.90 -21.43
N HIS A 207 -16.75 -0.48 -20.45
CA HIS A 207 -16.91 -1.18 -19.18
C HIS A 207 -17.54 -2.57 -19.38
N HIS A 208 -18.70 -2.63 -20.04
CA HIS A 208 -19.41 -3.89 -20.30
C HIS A 208 -18.62 -4.85 -21.21
N ARG A 209 -18.00 -4.31 -22.27
CA ARG A 209 -17.13 -5.08 -23.17
C ARG A 209 -15.97 -5.72 -22.42
N THR A 210 -15.32 -4.96 -21.53
CA THR A 210 -14.23 -5.48 -20.71
C THR A 210 -14.70 -6.57 -19.75
N ILE A 211 -15.86 -6.40 -19.08
CA ILE A 211 -16.44 -7.45 -18.23
C ILE A 211 -16.67 -8.74 -19.03
N ALA A 212 -17.27 -8.64 -20.22
CA ALA A 212 -17.54 -9.80 -21.07
C ALA A 212 -16.25 -10.54 -21.46
N ALA A 213 -15.23 -9.81 -21.91
CA ALA A 213 -13.92 -10.38 -22.27
C ALA A 213 -13.22 -11.06 -21.08
N LEU A 214 -13.26 -10.46 -19.88
CA LEU A 214 -12.68 -11.07 -18.68
C LEU A 214 -13.46 -12.32 -18.24
N LEU A 215 -14.79 -12.36 -18.42
CA LEU A 215 -15.60 -13.54 -18.12
C LEU A 215 -15.37 -14.68 -19.13
N SER A 216 -15.39 -14.39 -20.43
CA SER A 216 -15.19 -15.40 -21.49
C SER A 216 -13.75 -15.92 -21.52
N GLY A 217 -12.79 -15.06 -21.17
CA GLY A 217 -11.37 -15.36 -21.34
C GLY A 217 -10.81 -14.93 -22.70
N ASP A 218 -11.56 -14.16 -23.49
CA ASP A 218 -11.08 -13.48 -24.71
C ASP A 218 -10.17 -12.31 -24.36
N THR A 219 -9.08 -12.61 -23.67
CA THR A 219 -8.10 -11.63 -23.21
C THR A 219 -6.77 -12.33 -22.95
N PRO A 220 -5.63 -11.67 -23.17
CA PRO A 220 -4.32 -12.20 -22.78
C PRO A 220 -4.11 -12.22 -21.25
N ALA A 221 -5.06 -11.69 -20.46
CA ALA A 221 -4.95 -11.65 -19.01
C ALA A 221 -5.07 -13.06 -18.37
N ASP A 222 -4.15 -13.39 -17.47
CA ASP A 222 -4.21 -14.62 -16.69
C ASP A 222 -5.41 -14.63 -15.72
N LEU A 223 -5.80 -15.82 -15.24
CA LEU A 223 -6.95 -16.00 -14.36
C LEU A 223 -6.92 -15.07 -13.11
N PRO A 224 -5.79 -14.92 -12.38
CA PRO A 224 -5.70 -13.96 -11.28
C PRO A 224 -6.03 -12.52 -11.70
N THR A 225 -5.52 -12.06 -12.85
CA THR A 225 -5.78 -10.69 -13.35
C THR A 225 -7.24 -10.54 -13.79
N ARG A 226 -7.83 -11.55 -14.42
CA ARG A 226 -9.24 -11.56 -14.82
C ARG A 226 -10.16 -11.44 -13.62
N VAL A 227 -9.97 -12.28 -12.59
CA VAL A 227 -10.76 -12.22 -11.35
C VAL A 227 -10.58 -10.88 -10.65
N ALA A 228 -9.34 -10.38 -10.53
CA ALA A 228 -9.09 -9.07 -9.93
C ALA A 228 -9.78 -7.93 -10.70
N GLY A 229 -9.72 -7.96 -12.04
CA GLY A 229 -10.36 -6.99 -12.91
C GLY A 229 -11.88 -6.99 -12.74
N LEU A 230 -12.50 -8.16 -12.73
CA LEU A 230 -13.94 -8.31 -12.50
C LEU A 230 -14.36 -7.78 -11.11
N LEU A 231 -13.57 -8.02 -10.07
CA LEU A 231 -13.85 -7.46 -8.74
C LEU A 231 -13.70 -5.92 -8.69
N VAL A 232 -12.81 -5.34 -9.50
CA VAL A 232 -12.72 -3.88 -9.66
C VAL A 232 -13.92 -3.34 -10.41
N LEU A 233 -14.29 -3.96 -11.52
CA LEU A 233 -15.35 -3.48 -12.42
C LEU A 233 -16.74 -3.65 -11.81
N LEU A 234 -17.03 -4.78 -11.17
CA LEU A 234 -18.36 -5.07 -10.62
C LEU A 234 -18.60 -4.48 -9.23
N TYR A 235 -17.57 -4.46 -8.37
CA TYR A 235 -17.72 -4.07 -6.97
C TYR A 235 -16.93 -2.83 -6.58
N GLY A 236 -16.19 -2.21 -7.51
CA GLY A 236 -15.28 -1.15 -7.15
C GLY A 236 -14.31 -1.60 -6.04
N ALA A 237 -13.72 -2.79 -6.15
CA ALA A 237 -12.75 -3.28 -5.16
C ALA A 237 -11.46 -2.46 -5.18
N ARG A 238 -10.84 -2.19 -4.02
CA ARG A 238 -9.52 -1.52 -3.95
C ARG A 238 -8.43 -2.55 -4.17
N LEU A 239 -7.31 -2.17 -4.81
CA LEU A 239 -6.13 -3.03 -4.91
C LEU A 239 -5.63 -3.49 -3.53
N SER A 240 -5.76 -2.64 -2.50
CA SER A 240 -5.41 -3.00 -1.12
C SER A 240 -6.33 -4.06 -0.49
N GLN A 241 -7.56 -4.21 -0.99
CA GLN A 241 -8.48 -5.27 -0.58
C GLN A 241 -8.14 -6.54 -1.35
N LEU A 242 -7.97 -6.42 -2.67
CA LEU A 242 -7.66 -7.54 -3.55
C LEU A 242 -6.34 -8.24 -3.18
N GLN A 243 -5.28 -7.49 -2.88
CA GLN A 243 -4.00 -8.08 -2.46
C GLN A 243 -4.17 -8.98 -1.22
N ASN A 244 -5.09 -8.64 -0.30
CA ASN A 244 -5.24 -9.37 0.97
C ASN A 244 -6.34 -10.43 0.90
N LEU A 245 -6.87 -10.69 -0.29
CA LEU A 245 -7.95 -11.64 -0.48
C LEU A 245 -7.41 -13.06 -0.37
N THR A 246 -8.04 -13.85 0.49
CA THR A 246 -7.63 -15.23 0.79
C THR A 246 -8.76 -16.21 0.50
N THR A 247 -8.46 -17.50 0.47
CA THR A 247 -9.47 -18.57 0.44
C THR A 247 -10.47 -18.47 1.60
N SER A 248 -10.04 -18.02 2.78
CA SER A 248 -10.93 -17.74 3.94
C SER A 248 -11.86 -16.54 3.75
N SER A 249 -11.62 -15.70 2.74
CA SER A 249 -12.53 -14.62 2.35
C SER A 249 -13.74 -15.13 1.55
N LEU A 250 -13.70 -16.39 1.09
CA LEU A 250 -14.74 -17.04 0.33
C LEU A 250 -15.67 -17.83 1.24
N LYS A 251 -16.98 -17.74 0.99
CA LYS A 251 -17.99 -18.51 1.73
C LYS A 251 -18.99 -19.11 0.77
N ARG A 252 -19.39 -20.36 1.05
CA ARG A 252 -20.47 -21.03 0.34
C ARG A 252 -21.65 -21.24 1.29
N ARG A 253 -22.86 -20.90 0.86
CA ARG A 253 -24.11 -21.18 1.57
C ARG A 253 -25.09 -21.82 0.59
N LYS A 254 -25.31 -23.13 0.72
CA LYS A 254 -26.06 -23.92 -0.26
C LYS A 254 -25.42 -23.79 -1.67
N THR A 255 -26.18 -23.28 -2.64
CA THR A 255 -25.73 -23.02 -4.02
C THR A 255 -25.10 -21.64 -4.19
N ARG A 256 -25.33 -20.71 -3.26
CA ARG A 256 -24.84 -19.33 -3.37
C ARG A 256 -23.42 -19.18 -2.84
N ARG A 257 -22.63 -18.38 -3.55
CA ARG A 257 -21.22 -18.14 -3.27
C ARG A 257 -21.02 -16.67 -2.93
N TYR A 258 -20.17 -16.41 -1.94
CA TYR A 258 -19.97 -15.09 -1.36
C TYR A 258 -18.49 -14.78 -1.21
N ILE A 259 -18.15 -13.50 -1.39
CA ILE A 259 -16.82 -12.96 -1.16
C ILE A 259 -16.87 -11.86 -0.11
N THR A 260 -15.90 -11.83 0.80
CA THR A 260 -15.74 -10.74 1.77
C THR A 260 -14.60 -9.82 1.34
N LEU A 261 -14.91 -8.67 0.73
CA LEU A 261 -13.91 -7.67 0.32
C LEU A 261 -13.50 -6.69 1.44
N ALA A 262 -14.37 -6.53 2.44
CA ALA A 262 -14.12 -5.64 3.58
C ALA A 262 -14.62 -6.24 4.89
N ARG A 263 -15.91 -6.08 5.20
CA ARG A 263 -16.52 -6.55 6.45
C ARG A 263 -17.66 -7.53 6.21
N HIS A 264 -18.51 -7.23 5.25
CA HIS A 264 -19.70 -8.03 4.97
C HIS A 264 -19.52 -8.85 3.68
N PRO A 265 -20.05 -10.09 3.65
CA PRO A 265 -20.02 -10.92 2.45
C PRO A 265 -20.95 -10.34 1.38
N ILE A 266 -20.49 -10.39 0.13
CA ILE A 266 -21.23 -9.97 -1.08
C ILE A 266 -21.48 -11.23 -1.91
N GLU A 267 -22.71 -11.42 -2.38
CA GLU A 267 -23.07 -12.54 -3.25
C GLU A 267 -22.40 -12.36 -4.62
N LEU A 268 -21.81 -13.44 -5.14
CA LEU A 268 -21.11 -13.45 -6.42
C LEU A 268 -22.04 -13.92 -7.56
N PRO A 269 -22.05 -13.24 -8.72
CA PRO A 269 -22.61 -13.79 -9.95
C PRO A 269 -21.95 -15.13 -10.30
N ASP A 270 -22.75 -16.08 -10.80
CA ASP A 270 -22.31 -17.47 -10.96
C ASP A 270 -21.05 -17.61 -11.80
N ARG A 271 -20.97 -16.92 -12.95
CA ARG A 271 -19.79 -16.96 -13.82
C ARG A 271 -18.52 -16.46 -13.14
N LEU A 272 -18.62 -15.41 -12.32
CA LEU A 272 -17.47 -14.91 -11.55
C LEU A 272 -17.10 -15.89 -10.43
N ALA A 273 -18.11 -16.46 -9.78
CA ALA A 273 -17.91 -17.43 -8.72
C ALA A 273 -17.19 -18.69 -9.23
N ASP A 274 -17.51 -19.16 -10.44
CA ASP A 274 -16.81 -20.29 -11.08
C ASP A 274 -15.31 -19.98 -11.29
N LEU A 275 -14.99 -18.78 -11.78
CA LEU A 275 -13.59 -18.34 -11.95
C LEU A 275 -12.86 -18.25 -10.61
N ILE A 276 -13.53 -17.77 -9.56
CA ILE A 276 -12.98 -17.69 -8.21
C ILE A 276 -12.73 -19.09 -7.64
N ASP A 277 -13.62 -20.06 -7.88
CA ASP A 277 -13.45 -21.45 -7.44
C ASP A 277 -12.25 -22.12 -8.13
N VAL A 278 -12.01 -21.84 -9.42
CA VAL A 278 -10.78 -22.26 -10.12
C VAL A 278 -9.55 -21.59 -9.52
N LEU A 279 -9.61 -20.28 -9.28
CA LEU A 279 -8.48 -19.52 -8.71
C LEU A 279 -8.14 -20.01 -7.30
N ALA A 280 -9.14 -20.30 -6.46
CA ALA A 280 -8.95 -20.80 -5.11
C ALA A 280 -8.23 -22.16 -5.12
N ARG A 281 -8.59 -23.07 -6.04
CA ARG A 281 -7.87 -24.35 -6.22
C ARG A 281 -6.42 -24.15 -6.63
N GLN A 282 -6.15 -23.23 -7.58
CA GLN A 282 -4.77 -22.88 -7.96
C GLN A 282 -3.98 -22.29 -6.79
N ALA A 283 -4.62 -21.46 -5.96
CA ALA A 283 -3.99 -20.88 -4.77
C ALA A 283 -3.63 -21.95 -3.72
N THR A 284 -4.51 -22.90 -3.45
CA THR A 284 -4.23 -24.01 -2.50
C THR A 284 -3.04 -24.86 -2.93
N ASN A 285 -2.87 -25.06 -4.24
CA ASN A 285 -1.76 -25.84 -4.80
C ASN A 285 -0.47 -25.04 -4.99
N ASN A 286 -0.46 -23.74 -4.65
CA ASN A 286 0.71 -22.88 -4.80
C ASN A 286 1.42 -22.70 -3.44
N PRO A 287 2.64 -23.23 -3.26
CA PRO A 287 3.39 -23.08 -2.01
C PRO A 287 3.59 -21.60 -1.60
N ASN A 288 3.72 -20.69 -2.57
CA ASN A 288 3.92 -19.28 -2.28
C ASN A 288 2.65 -18.58 -1.77
N ALA A 289 1.48 -19.19 -1.95
CA ALA A 289 0.20 -18.58 -1.59
C ALA A 289 -0.17 -18.75 -0.13
N TYR A 290 0.46 -19.66 0.61
CA TYR A 290 0.15 -19.91 2.03
C TYR A 290 0.28 -18.63 2.87
N THR A 291 -0.73 -18.29 3.67
CA THR A 291 -0.66 -17.13 4.56
C THR A 291 0.16 -17.45 5.80
N ARG A 292 0.96 -16.49 6.29
CA ARG A 292 1.80 -16.70 7.48
C ARG A 292 1.00 -17.09 8.74
N ASP A 293 -0.24 -16.65 8.86
CA ASP A 293 -1.09 -17.01 10.01
C ASP A 293 -1.76 -18.40 9.86
N GLY A 294 -1.49 -19.12 8.78
CA GLY A 294 -2.02 -20.46 8.50
C GLY A 294 -3.52 -20.51 8.25
N ARG A 295 -4.17 -19.36 8.05
CA ARG A 295 -5.63 -19.25 7.90
C ARG A 295 -6.11 -19.31 6.45
N GLY A 296 -5.25 -19.66 5.51
CA GLY A 296 -5.63 -19.95 4.12
C GLY A 296 -4.52 -19.63 3.11
N HIS A 297 -4.94 -19.38 1.88
CA HIS A 297 -4.05 -19.06 0.76
C HIS A 297 -4.46 -17.73 0.14
N TYR A 298 -3.50 -16.85 -0.16
CA TYR A 298 -3.74 -15.66 -0.95
C TYR A 298 -4.25 -16.06 -2.34
N LEU A 299 -5.39 -15.49 -2.75
CA LEU A 299 -5.93 -15.71 -4.09
C LEU A 299 -5.08 -15.02 -5.17
N LEU A 300 -4.33 -13.99 -4.78
CA LEU A 300 -3.39 -13.26 -5.62
C LEU A 300 -1.98 -13.34 -4.98
N PRO A 301 -1.28 -14.48 -5.07
CA PRO A 301 0.02 -14.65 -4.43
C PRO A 301 1.12 -13.86 -5.15
N GLY A 302 2.11 -13.41 -4.39
CA GLY A 302 3.34 -12.82 -4.90
C GLY A 302 4.36 -13.88 -5.30
N SER A 303 5.54 -13.43 -5.72
CA SER A 303 6.67 -14.32 -6.06
C SER A 303 7.42 -14.84 -4.83
N ARG A 304 7.13 -14.30 -3.64
CA ARG A 304 7.71 -14.71 -2.36
C ARG A 304 6.62 -15.43 -1.56
N ALA A 305 7.02 -16.49 -0.85
CA ALA A 305 6.13 -17.19 0.07
C ALA A 305 5.51 -16.22 1.09
N HIS A 306 4.27 -16.47 1.50
CA HIS A 306 3.55 -15.68 2.51
C HIS A 306 3.30 -14.21 2.18
N HIS A 307 3.62 -13.79 0.95
CA HIS A 307 3.43 -12.44 0.50
C HIS A 307 2.40 -12.39 -0.63
N PRO A 308 1.40 -11.50 -0.54
CA PRO A 308 0.50 -11.27 -1.65
C PRO A 308 1.17 -10.53 -2.79
N LEU A 309 0.53 -10.54 -3.95
CA LEU A 309 0.93 -9.75 -5.10
C LEU A 309 0.94 -8.25 -4.74
N HIS A 310 2.06 -7.59 -5.00
CA HIS A 310 2.21 -6.18 -4.68
C HIS A 310 1.20 -5.32 -5.48
N PRO A 311 0.57 -4.28 -4.87
CA PRO A 311 -0.43 -3.44 -5.54
C PRO A 311 0.05 -2.79 -6.83
N THR A 312 1.32 -2.37 -6.91
CA THR A 312 1.89 -1.80 -8.14
C THR A 312 1.93 -2.83 -9.26
N THR A 313 2.30 -4.07 -8.94
CA THR A 313 2.33 -5.16 -9.93
C THR A 313 0.92 -5.49 -10.38
N LEU A 314 -0.03 -5.60 -9.44
CA LEU A 314 -1.44 -5.81 -9.76
C LEU A 314 -2.00 -4.67 -10.62
N SER A 315 -1.71 -3.40 -10.28
CA SER A 315 -2.13 -2.23 -11.06
C SER A 315 -1.59 -2.29 -12.49
N ARG A 316 -0.34 -2.69 -12.68
CA ARG A 316 0.26 -2.83 -14.01
C ARG A 316 -0.42 -3.93 -14.83
N LYS A 317 -0.65 -5.10 -14.23
CA LYS A 317 -1.36 -6.22 -14.87
C LYS A 317 -2.78 -5.82 -15.26
N LEU A 318 -3.49 -5.12 -14.37
CA LEU A 318 -4.84 -4.63 -14.64
C LEU A 318 -4.87 -3.58 -15.76
N THR A 319 -3.95 -2.61 -15.76
CA THR A 319 -3.85 -1.63 -16.85
C THR A 319 -3.58 -2.31 -18.20
N ALA A 320 -2.69 -3.31 -18.24
CA ALA A 320 -2.42 -4.09 -19.45
C ALA A 320 -3.64 -4.90 -19.93
N ALA A 321 -4.54 -5.28 -19.01
CA ALA A 321 -5.80 -5.95 -19.30
C ALA A 321 -6.96 -4.97 -19.62
N GLY A 322 -6.69 -3.68 -19.83
CA GLY A 322 -7.73 -2.67 -20.11
C GLY A 322 -8.50 -2.19 -18.88
N VAL A 323 -8.02 -2.49 -17.66
CA VAL A 323 -8.67 -2.12 -16.39
C VAL A 323 -7.79 -1.13 -15.61
N PRO A 324 -7.66 0.14 -16.05
CA PRO A 324 -6.96 1.17 -15.28
C PRO A 324 -7.66 1.38 -13.92
N SER A 325 -7.09 0.84 -12.85
CA SER A 325 -7.82 0.54 -11.61
C SER A 325 -8.54 1.73 -10.99
N ARG A 326 -7.99 2.96 -11.12
CA ARG A 326 -8.64 4.17 -10.62
C ARG A 326 -9.89 4.52 -11.43
N ILE A 327 -9.79 4.54 -12.76
CA ILE A 327 -10.88 4.93 -13.65
C ILE A 327 -12.00 3.88 -13.61
N SER A 328 -11.62 2.59 -13.72
CA SER A 328 -12.57 1.48 -13.65
C SER A 328 -13.30 1.42 -12.31
N ARG A 329 -12.60 1.65 -11.20
CA ARG A 329 -13.23 1.76 -9.87
C ARG A 329 -14.20 2.93 -9.80
N ASN A 330 -13.81 4.10 -10.31
CA ASN A 330 -14.65 5.29 -10.25
C ASN A 330 -15.96 5.05 -10.99
N HIS A 331 -15.89 4.45 -12.18
CA HIS A 331 -17.07 4.05 -12.95
C HIS A 331 -17.94 3.04 -12.18
N ALA A 332 -17.34 1.98 -11.63
CA ALA A 332 -18.07 1.00 -10.83
C ALA A 332 -18.80 1.63 -9.62
N LEU A 333 -18.14 2.57 -8.92
CA LEU A 333 -18.76 3.26 -7.79
C LEU A 333 -19.87 4.23 -8.19
N LEU A 334 -19.84 4.76 -9.42
CA LEU A 334 -20.93 5.55 -9.96
C LEU A 334 -22.13 4.69 -10.34
N ALA A 335 -21.90 3.62 -11.11
CA ALA A 335 -22.95 2.66 -11.46
C ALA A 335 -23.62 2.11 -10.20
N LEU A 336 -22.84 1.63 -9.23
CA LEU A 336 -23.36 1.16 -7.95
C LEU A 336 -24.02 2.27 -7.12
N GLY A 337 -23.58 3.52 -7.25
CA GLY A 337 -24.16 4.68 -6.58
C GLY A 337 -25.53 5.08 -7.11
N THR A 338 -25.84 4.72 -8.35
CA THR A 338 -27.17 4.86 -8.96
C THR A 338 -28.14 3.83 -8.39
N ASP A 339 -27.67 2.58 -8.21
CA ASP A 339 -28.53 1.46 -7.85
C ASP A 339 -28.63 1.19 -6.34
N LEU A 340 -27.63 1.60 -5.56
CA LEU A 340 -27.52 1.26 -4.14
C LEU A 340 -27.44 2.49 -3.22
N PRO A 341 -28.18 2.49 -2.09
CA PRO A 341 -28.04 3.52 -1.07
C PRO A 341 -26.60 3.62 -0.54
N ALA A 342 -26.13 4.85 -0.26
CA ALA A 342 -24.77 5.11 0.22
C ALA A 342 -24.36 4.27 1.46
N ALA A 343 -25.31 4.00 2.36
CA ALA A 343 -25.07 3.17 3.55
C ALA A 343 -24.74 1.69 3.21
N VAL A 344 -25.39 1.14 2.17
CA VAL A 344 -25.12 -0.22 1.69
C VAL A 344 -23.73 -0.29 1.05
N LEU A 345 -23.38 0.70 0.22
CA LEU A 345 -22.03 0.80 -0.35
C LEU A 345 -20.95 0.94 0.72
N ALA A 346 -21.21 1.71 1.77
CA ALA A 346 -20.25 1.94 2.85
C ALA A 346 -19.93 0.63 3.58
N THR A 347 -20.97 -0.15 3.89
CA THR A 347 -20.85 -1.41 4.62
C THR A 347 -20.22 -2.51 3.77
N GLN A 348 -20.68 -2.70 2.53
CA GLN A 348 -20.18 -3.76 1.65
C GLN A 348 -18.73 -3.51 1.20
N LEU A 349 -18.39 -2.27 0.83
CA LEU A 349 -17.06 -1.94 0.27
C LEU A 349 -16.05 -1.43 1.31
N GLY A 350 -16.49 -1.25 2.56
CA GLY A 350 -15.67 -0.72 3.65
C GLY A 350 -15.20 0.71 3.38
N LEU A 351 -16.09 1.54 2.84
CA LEU A 351 -15.87 2.96 2.55
C LEU A 351 -16.39 3.82 3.70
N SER A 352 -15.85 5.04 3.86
CA SER A 352 -16.41 5.97 4.85
C SER A 352 -17.77 6.49 4.37
N THR A 353 -18.60 6.89 5.32
CA THR A 353 -19.90 7.54 5.06
C THR A 353 -19.73 8.79 4.20
N ALA A 354 -18.70 9.60 4.47
CA ALA A 354 -18.38 10.78 3.65
C ALA A 354 -18.04 10.43 2.20
N THR A 355 -17.22 9.38 1.97
CA THR A 355 -16.84 8.96 0.61
C THR A 355 -18.04 8.44 -0.16
N THR A 356 -18.86 7.59 0.45
CA THR A 356 -20.06 7.01 -0.21
C THR A 356 -21.14 8.05 -0.49
N THR A 357 -21.37 9.00 0.43
CA THR A 357 -22.26 10.14 0.19
C THR A 357 -21.77 10.99 -0.98
N GLY A 358 -20.45 11.19 -1.09
CA GLY A 358 -19.84 11.88 -2.24
C GLY A 358 -20.10 11.18 -3.57
N TRP A 359 -19.98 9.84 -3.61
CA TRP A 359 -20.27 9.04 -4.80
C TRP A 359 -21.75 9.05 -5.18
N ALA A 360 -22.66 8.89 -4.21
CA ALA A 360 -24.09 8.94 -4.46
C ALA A 360 -24.53 10.31 -5.02
N LYS A 361 -24.00 11.42 -4.48
CA LYS A 361 -24.23 12.76 -5.03
C LYS A 361 -23.69 12.92 -6.44
N LEU A 362 -22.55 12.31 -6.75
CA LEU A 362 -21.95 12.38 -8.08
C LEU A 362 -22.78 11.57 -9.09
N ALA A 363 -23.24 10.37 -8.73
CA ALA A 363 -24.12 9.54 -9.56
C ALA A 363 -25.43 10.26 -9.91
N GLN A 364 -26.06 10.93 -8.93
CA GLN A 364 -27.26 11.74 -9.18
C GLN A 364 -27.01 12.93 -10.14
N ARG A 365 -25.84 13.56 -10.06
CA ARG A 365 -25.45 14.67 -10.95
C ARG A 365 -25.18 14.20 -12.37
N ASP A 366 -24.54 13.04 -12.52
CA ASP A 366 -24.25 12.46 -13.83
C ASP A 366 -25.54 11.98 -14.51
N TYR A 367 -26.46 11.38 -13.74
CA TYR A 367 -27.78 10.99 -14.23
C TYR A 367 -28.62 12.18 -14.72
N THR A 368 -28.59 13.29 -13.98
CA THR A 368 -29.30 14.53 -14.41
C THR A 368 -28.65 15.15 -15.65
N ALA A 369 -27.32 15.15 -15.76
CA ALA A 369 -26.62 15.60 -16.96
C ALA A 369 -26.90 14.70 -18.18
N TYR A 370 -27.01 13.37 -17.98
CA TYR A 370 -27.39 12.40 -19.02
C TYR A 370 -28.84 12.58 -19.48
N LEU A 371 -29.78 12.90 -18.57
CA LEU A 371 -31.16 13.19 -18.96
C LEU A 371 -31.25 14.48 -19.79
N HIS A 372 -30.50 15.53 -19.42
CA HIS A 372 -30.49 16.80 -20.15
C HIS A 372 -29.77 16.75 -21.52
N SER A 373 -28.97 15.73 -21.81
CA SER A 373 -28.35 15.56 -23.14
C SER A 373 -29.20 14.76 -24.13
N ARG A 374 -30.39 14.30 -23.69
CA ARG A 374 -31.36 13.54 -24.51
C ARG A 374 -32.65 14.31 -24.81
N GLU A 375 -32.79 15.54 -24.31
CA GLU A 375 -33.76 16.54 -24.78
C GLU A 375 -33.10 17.40 -25.86
#